data_AF-A0A7G1HNK5-F1
#
_entry.id   AF-A0A7G1HNK5-F1
#
_cell.length_a   1.000
_cell.length_b   1.000
_cell.length_c   1.000
_cell.angle_alpha   90.00
_cell.angle_beta   90.00
_cell.angle_gamma   90.00
#
_symmetry.space_group_name_H-M   'P 1'
#
loop_
_entity.id
_entity.type
_entity.pdbx_description
1 polymer ?
#
loop_
_entity_poly.entity_id
_entity_poly.type
_entity_poly.pdbx_seq_one_letter_code
_entity_poly.pdbx_strand_id
1 'polypeptide(L)'
;MNLPNISSTRPTKAIVRESFFNTLQAEIIGAHFIEVFSGSASMGLEALSRGAKSAVFFEQNKSAYATLLENIALFKNRLKKEMEIQTFLDDAFKLLPTLGLKNGVLNIIYLDPPFETSGFLGIYEKCFQALEKLLKRSHSKNLLVVFEHESVHEMPKSLATLAIIKQKKFGKTTLTYFQ
;
A
#
# COMPACT_ATOMS: atom_id res chain seq x y z
N MET A 1 10.22 -15.30 -0.15
CA MET A 1 9.04 -14.67 -0.76
C MET A 1 9.02 -15.13 -2.20
N ASN A 2 7.95 -15.80 -2.59
CA ASN A 2 7.67 -16.19 -3.96
C ASN A 2 7.23 -14.95 -4.74
N LEU A 3 7.68 -14.83 -5.98
CA LEU A 3 7.38 -13.68 -6.85
C LEU A 3 6.59 -14.18 -8.07
N PRO A 4 5.53 -13.48 -8.49
CA PRO A 4 4.92 -13.73 -9.80
C PRO A 4 5.94 -13.43 -10.92
N ASN A 5 5.81 -14.13 -12.04
CA ASN A 5 6.80 -14.16 -13.11
C ASN A 5 6.74 -12.88 -13.98
N ILE A 6 7.24 -11.76 -13.46
CA ILE A 6 7.34 -10.47 -14.17
C ILE A 6 8.74 -9.87 -13.90
N SER A 7 9.56 -9.79 -14.94
CA SER A 7 10.95 -9.32 -14.91
C SER A 7 11.06 -7.90 -15.48
N SER A 8 11.33 -6.90 -14.63
CA SER A 8 12.12 -5.68 -14.99
C SER A 8 12.31 -4.66 -13.84
N THR A 9 11.65 -4.78 -12.69
CA THR A 9 11.60 -3.70 -11.67
C THR A 9 12.25 -3.99 -10.31
N ARG A 10 12.93 -5.13 -10.17
CA ARG A 10 13.35 -5.69 -8.85
C ARG A 10 14.32 -4.80 -8.03
N PRO A 11 15.38 -4.19 -8.60
CA PRO A 11 16.31 -3.38 -7.81
C PRO A 11 15.70 -2.07 -7.29
N THR A 12 14.94 -1.37 -8.14
CA THR A 12 14.26 -0.12 -7.75
C THR A 12 13.23 -0.35 -6.66
N LYS A 13 12.43 -1.42 -6.76
CA LYS A 13 11.43 -1.74 -5.72
C LYS A 13 12.08 -2.03 -4.35
N ALA A 14 13.25 -2.67 -4.32
CA ALA A 14 13.96 -2.90 -3.06
C ALA A 14 14.42 -1.58 -2.40
N ILE A 15 14.99 -0.67 -3.18
CA ILE A 15 15.46 0.66 -2.70
C ILE A 15 14.28 1.52 -2.24
N VAL A 16 13.18 1.54 -3.01
CA VAL A 16 11.97 2.28 -2.67
C VAL A 16 11.38 1.75 -1.36
N ARG A 17 11.25 0.43 -1.23
CA ARG A 17 10.77 -0.21 0.01
C ARG A 17 11.65 0.12 1.20
N GLU A 18 12.97 -0.02 1.07
CA GLU A 18 13.91 0.29 2.16
C GLU A 18 13.80 1.77 2.56
N SER A 19 13.78 2.68 1.59
CA SER A 19 13.61 4.10 1.88
C SER A 19 12.28 4.44 2.52
N PHE A 20 11.19 3.77 2.13
CA PHE A 20 9.87 3.95 2.72
C PHE A 20 9.89 3.60 4.20
N PHE A 21 10.42 2.41 4.53
CA PHE A 21 10.46 1.95 5.91
C PHE A 21 11.49 2.67 6.77
N ASN A 22 12.60 3.14 6.20
CA ASN A 22 13.55 4.01 6.92
C ASN A 22 12.93 5.38 7.20
N THR A 23 12.04 5.86 6.32
CA THR A 23 11.32 7.13 6.55
C THR A 23 10.28 7.01 7.65
N LEU A 24 9.62 5.86 7.78
CA LEU A 24 8.48 5.64 8.70
C LEU A 24 8.81 4.69 9.86
N GLN A 25 10.09 4.62 10.26
CA GLN A 25 10.56 3.57 11.16
C GLN A 25 9.80 3.55 12.50
N ALA A 26 9.47 4.72 13.05
CA ALA A 26 8.72 4.83 14.29
C ALA A 26 7.21 4.65 14.07
N GLU A 27 6.70 5.22 12.98
CA GLU A 27 5.28 5.27 12.62
C GLU A 27 4.71 3.88 12.29
N ILE A 28 5.54 2.96 11.79
CA ILE A 28 5.13 1.59 11.45
C ILE A 28 4.80 0.77 12.69
N ILE A 29 5.45 1.04 13.83
CA ILE A 29 5.25 0.25 15.04
C ILE A 29 3.82 0.45 15.55
N GLY A 30 3.06 -0.65 15.63
CA GLY A 30 1.66 -0.62 16.06
C GLY A 30 0.66 -0.13 15.00
N ALA A 31 1.12 0.22 13.79
CA ALA A 31 0.27 0.71 12.73
C ALA A 31 -0.72 -0.34 12.18
N HIS A 32 -1.78 0.16 11.55
CA HIS A 32 -2.65 -0.61 10.66
C HIS A 32 -2.22 -0.34 9.22
N PHE A 33 -1.58 -1.31 8.58
CA PHE A 33 -1.05 -1.16 7.23
C PHE A 33 -2.04 -1.66 6.19
N ILE A 34 -2.24 -0.92 5.10
CA ILE A 34 -3.20 -1.27 4.04
C ILE A 34 -2.46 -1.20 2.71
N GLU A 35 -2.22 -2.35 2.08
CA GLU A 35 -1.58 -2.46 0.76
C GLU A 35 -2.67 -2.65 -0.31
N VAL A 36 -2.93 -1.59 -1.09
CA VAL A 36 -4.08 -1.53 -2.01
C VAL A 36 -3.84 -2.31 -3.32
N PHE A 37 -2.57 -2.46 -3.71
CA PHE A 37 -2.16 -3.24 -4.88
C PHE A 37 -1.09 -4.23 -4.44
N SER A 38 -1.54 -5.36 -3.89
CA SER A 38 -0.65 -6.18 -3.05
C SER A 38 0.34 -7.03 -3.84
N GLY A 39 -0.04 -7.55 -5.01
CA GLY A 39 0.82 -8.46 -5.78
C GLY A 39 1.29 -9.64 -4.93
N SER A 40 2.54 -9.59 -4.47
CA SER A 40 3.17 -10.60 -3.61
C SER A 40 3.15 -10.27 -2.10
N ALA A 41 2.42 -9.23 -1.70
CA ALA A 41 2.35 -8.66 -0.34
C ALA A 41 3.69 -8.12 0.17
N SER A 42 4.44 -7.43 -0.71
CA SER A 42 5.84 -7.09 -0.45
C SER A 42 6.01 -5.98 0.58
N MET A 43 5.08 -5.03 0.65
CA MET A 43 5.14 -3.89 1.56
C MET A 43 4.50 -4.25 2.90
N GLY A 44 3.30 -4.81 2.90
CA GLY A 44 2.56 -5.12 4.12
C GLY A 44 3.24 -6.22 4.96
N LEU A 45 3.85 -7.24 4.35
CA LEU A 45 4.64 -8.21 5.11
C LEU A 45 5.90 -7.59 5.73
N GLU A 46 6.54 -6.63 5.05
CA GLU A 46 7.66 -5.88 5.63
C GLU A 46 7.20 -4.93 6.74
N ALA A 47 6.01 -4.32 6.62
CA ALA A 47 5.43 -3.52 7.69
C ALA A 47 5.16 -4.37 8.94
N LEU A 48 4.60 -5.57 8.76
CA LEU A 48 4.39 -6.52 9.86
C LEU A 48 5.71 -6.98 10.49
N SER A 49 6.76 -7.20 9.68
CA SER A 49 8.08 -7.61 10.20
C SER A 49 8.71 -6.52 11.07
N ARG A 50 8.40 -5.25 10.78
CA ARG A 50 8.84 -4.05 11.50
C ARG A 50 7.90 -3.63 12.63
N GLY A 51 6.87 -4.42 12.93
CA GLY A 51 6.04 -4.23 14.12
C GLY A 51 4.68 -3.57 13.88
N ALA A 52 4.22 -3.45 12.62
CA ALA A 52 2.81 -3.14 12.38
C ALA A 52 1.91 -4.17 13.09
N LYS A 53 0.81 -3.69 13.68
CA LYS A 53 -0.13 -4.54 14.44
C LYS A 53 -0.99 -5.39 13.53
N SER A 54 -1.26 -4.87 12.33
CA SER A 54 -2.20 -5.49 11.40
C SER A 54 -1.92 -5.06 9.96
N ALA A 55 -2.30 -5.90 9.01
CA ALA A 55 -2.19 -5.60 7.59
C ALA A 55 -3.44 -6.04 6.80
N VAL A 56 -3.83 -5.22 5.83
CA VAL A 56 -4.89 -5.53 4.85
C VAL A 56 -4.28 -5.55 3.46
N PHE A 57 -4.64 -6.56 2.68
CA PHE A 57 -4.14 -6.77 1.33
C PHE A 57 -5.28 -6.88 0.33
N PHE A 58 -5.23 -6.08 -0.74
CA PHE A 58 -6.12 -6.18 -1.89
C PHE A 58 -5.35 -6.67 -3.12
N GLU A 59 -5.87 -7.67 -3.80
CA GLU A 59 -5.31 -8.17 -5.06
C GLU A 59 -6.44 -8.73 -5.93
N GLN A 60 -6.50 -8.31 -7.20
CA GLN A 60 -7.58 -8.69 -8.11
C GLN A 60 -7.23 -9.92 -8.96
N ASN A 61 -5.94 -10.13 -9.25
CA ASN A 61 -5.47 -11.23 -10.06
C ASN A 61 -5.38 -12.52 -9.23
N LYS A 62 -6.12 -13.55 -9.65
CA LYS A 62 -6.19 -14.85 -8.93
C LYS A 62 -4.83 -15.52 -8.74
N SER A 63 -3.94 -15.44 -9.73
CA SER A 63 -2.60 -16.07 -9.66
C SER A 63 -1.68 -15.30 -8.71
N ALA A 64 -1.70 -13.97 -8.77
CA ALA A 64 -0.98 -13.13 -7.80
C ALA A 64 -1.52 -13.34 -6.38
N TYR A 65 -2.84 -13.43 -6.21
CA TYR A 65 -3.46 -13.69 -4.92
C TYR A 65 -3.07 -15.05 -4.32
N ALA A 66 -2.96 -16.11 -5.15
CA ALA A 66 -2.44 -17.39 -4.68
C ALA A 66 -1.01 -17.26 -4.14
N THR A 67 -0.15 -16.53 -4.87
CA THR A 67 1.24 -16.23 -4.43
C THR A 67 1.27 -15.41 -3.14
N LEU A 68 0.36 -14.44 -3.01
CA LEU A 68 0.19 -13.64 -1.80
C LEU A 68 -0.16 -14.51 -0.59
N LEU A 69 -1.10 -15.45 -0.74
CA LEU A 69 -1.48 -16.36 0.34
C LEU A 69 -0.31 -17.26 0.76
N GLU A 70 0.45 -17.80 -0.19
CA GLU A 70 1.66 -18.58 0.09
C GLU A 70 2.68 -17.76 0.88
N ASN A 71 2.94 -16.52 0.46
CA ASN A 71 3.88 -15.62 1.14
C ASN A 71 3.43 -15.30 2.57
N ILE A 72 2.13 -15.04 2.78
CA ILE A 72 1.56 -14.82 4.11
C ILE A 72 1.72 -16.07 4.98
N ALA A 73 1.46 -17.26 4.44
CA ALA A 73 1.62 -18.52 5.18
C ALA A 73 3.08 -18.73 5.62
N LEU A 74 4.03 -18.57 4.70
CA LEU A 74 5.47 -18.65 5.00
C LEU A 74 5.90 -17.62 6.05
N PHE A 75 5.36 -16.40 5.94
CA PHE A 75 5.65 -15.31 6.88
C PHE A 75 5.13 -15.60 8.29
N LYS A 76 3.88 -16.06 8.42
CA LYS A 76 3.27 -16.45 9.70
C LYS A 76 4.07 -17.55 10.38
N ASN A 77 4.49 -18.57 9.61
CA ASN A 77 5.31 -19.66 10.12
C ASN A 77 6.66 -19.19 10.67
N ARG A 78 7.24 -18.14 10.09
CA ARG A 78 8.54 -17.59 10.51
C ARG A 78 8.46 -16.74 11.78
N LEU A 79 7.46 -15.85 11.89
CA LEU A 79 7.42 -14.86 12.98
C LEU A 79 6.79 -15.36 14.27
N LYS A 80 5.91 -16.38 14.22
CA LYS A 80 5.23 -16.95 15.39
C LYS A 80 4.64 -15.91 16.36
N LYS A 81 4.18 -14.77 15.81
CA LYS A 81 3.58 -13.67 16.54
C LYS A 81 2.14 -13.50 16.09
N GLU A 82 1.24 -13.20 17.03
CA GLU A 82 -0.12 -12.82 16.68
C GLU A 82 -0.13 -11.51 15.90
N MET A 83 -0.77 -11.54 14.75
CA MET A 83 -0.93 -10.41 13.85
C MET A 83 -2.26 -10.55 13.12
N GLU A 84 -2.99 -9.45 13.00
CA GLU A 84 -4.25 -9.43 12.28
C GLU A 84 -3.97 -9.20 10.80
N ILE A 85 -4.30 -10.20 9.97
CA ILE A 85 -4.13 -10.13 8.53
C ILE A 85 -5.47 -10.36 7.86
N GLN A 86 -5.85 -9.44 6.99
CA GLN A 86 -7.02 -9.56 6.12
C GLN A 86 -6.60 -9.50 4.66
N THR A 87 -7.19 -10.36 3.83
CA THR A 87 -6.88 -10.44 2.39
C THR A 87 -8.17 -10.41 1.59
N PHE A 88 -8.16 -9.73 0.45
CA PHE A 88 -9.28 -9.63 -0.46
C PHE A 88 -8.86 -9.98 -1.88
N LEU A 89 -9.54 -10.96 -2.48
CA LEU A 89 -9.45 -11.29 -3.90
C LEU A 89 -10.54 -10.53 -4.66
N ASP A 90 -10.35 -9.24 -4.90
CA ASP A 90 -11.32 -8.41 -5.63
C ASP A 90 -10.67 -7.10 -6.12
N ASP A 91 -11.44 -6.32 -6.85
CA ASP A 91 -11.13 -4.97 -7.26
C ASP A 91 -11.05 -4.02 -6.04
N ALA A 92 -9.84 -3.49 -5.80
CA ALA A 92 -9.57 -2.56 -4.72
C ALA A 92 -10.45 -1.30 -4.79
N PHE A 93 -10.84 -0.85 -5.99
CA PHE A 93 -11.69 0.34 -6.13
C PHE A 93 -13.11 0.14 -5.62
N LYS A 94 -13.57 -1.12 -5.51
CA LYS A 94 -14.87 -1.46 -4.92
C LYS A 94 -14.79 -1.60 -3.41
N LEU A 95 -13.71 -2.20 -2.89
CA LEU A 95 -13.60 -2.55 -1.47
C LEU A 95 -12.93 -1.49 -0.61
N LEU A 96 -11.93 -0.76 -1.13
CA LEU A 96 -11.27 0.31 -0.38
C LEU A 96 -12.29 1.36 0.14
N PRO A 97 -13.28 1.81 -0.65
CA PRO A 97 -14.32 2.73 -0.18
C PRO A 97 -15.22 2.18 0.93
N THR A 98 -15.22 0.87 1.20
CA THR A 98 -16.03 0.20 2.25
C THR A 98 -15.20 -0.27 3.45
N LEU A 99 -13.87 -0.25 3.35
CA LEU A 99 -12.96 -0.63 4.43
C LEU A 99 -13.13 0.30 5.66
N GLY A 100 -13.27 -0.27 6.86
CA GLY A 100 -13.26 0.51 8.10
C GLY A 100 -11.83 0.79 8.56
N LEU A 101 -11.46 2.07 8.71
CA LEU A 101 -10.18 2.43 9.31
C LEU A 101 -10.20 2.18 10.82
N LYS A 102 -9.05 1.80 11.40
CA LYS A 102 -8.93 1.54 12.84
C LYS A 102 -8.72 2.85 13.60
N ASN A 103 -9.48 3.03 14.68
CA ASN A 103 -9.29 4.14 15.62
C ASN A 103 -8.14 3.85 16.59
N GLY A 104 -7.51 4.91 17.12
CA GLY A 104 -6.46 4.82 18.13
C GLY A 104 -5.10 4.32 17.63
N VAL A 105 -4.96 4.05 16.33
CA VAL A 105 -3.69 3.70 15.67
C VAL A 105 -3.52 4.52 14.39
N LEU A 106 -2.28 4.63 13.90
CA LEU A 106 -2.02 5.18 12.58
C LEU A 106 -2.44 4.18 11.50
N ASN A 107 -3.31 4.62 10.60
CA ASN A 107 -3.64 3.88 9.38
C ASN A 107 -2.65 4.32 8.30
N ILE A 108 -1.96 3.37 7.67
CA ILE A 108 -1.02 3.66 6.58
C ILE A 108 -1.55 2.99 5.32
N ILE A 109 -2.06 3.78 4.38
CA ILE A 109 -2.56 3.28 3.10
C ILE A 109 -1.46 3.45 2.05
N TYR A 110 -0.94 2.34 1.55
CA TYR A 110 0.07 2.28 0.52
C TYR A 110 -0.54 1.89 -0.82
N LEU A 111 -0.37 2.74 -1.83
CA LEU A 111 -0.85 2.52 -3.19
C LEU A 111 0.33 2.48 -4.15
N ASP A 112 0.55 1.32 -4.78
CA ASP A 112 1.46 1.11 -5.91
C ASP A 112 0.63 0.64 -7.12
N PRO A 113 -0.25 1.49 -7.67
CA PRO A 113 -1.05 1.12 -8.83
C PRO A 113 -0.14 0.79 -10.01
N PRO A 114 -0.58 -0.09 -10.93
CA PRO A 114 0.15 -0.30 -12.17
C PRO A 114 0.26 1.02 -12.94
N PHE A 115 1.39 1.19 -13.62
CA PHE A 115 1.72 2.40 -14.37
C PHE A 115 0.76 2.64 -15.54
N GLU A 116 0.33 3.88 -15.74
CA GLU A 116 -0.54 4.24 -16.87
C GLU A 116 0.12 3.94 -18.20
N THR A 117 1.44 4.16 -18.28
CA THR A 117 2.27 3.82 -19.44
C THR A 117 2.25 2.33 -19.79
N SER A 118 1.78 1.47 -18.87
CA SER A 118 1.57 0.03 -19.06
C SER A 118 0.13 -0.32 -19.46
N GLY A 119 -0.68 0.65 -19.91
CA GLY A 119 -2.04 0.44 -20.42
C GLY A 119 -3.15 0.65 -19.39
N PHE A 120 -2.84 1.22 -18.23
CA PHE A 120 -3.78 1.46 -17.13
C PHE A 120 -4.22 2.93 -17.06
N LEU A 121 -4.64 3.51 -18.18
CA LEU A 121 -5.05 4.92 -18.23
C LEU A 121 -6.16 5.24 -17.20
N GLY A 122 -5.98 6.33 -16.45
CA GLY A 122 -6.93 6.81 -15.45
C GLY A 122 -6.83 6.10 -14.09
N ILE A 123 -5.76 5.34 -13.84
CA ILE A 123 -5.62 4.53 -12.62
C ILE A 123 -5.45 5.40 -11.37
N TYR A 124 -4.75 6.52 -11.50
CA TYR A 124 -4.50 7.45 -10.39
C TYR A 124 -5.81 8.16 -9.99
N GLU A 125 -6.61 8.60 -10.97
CA GLU A 125 -7.94 9.20 -10.74
C GLU A 125 -8.87 8.22 -10.02
N LYS A 126 -8.86 6.94 -10.41
CA LYS A 126 -9.63 5.89 -9.72
C LYS A 126 -9.17 5.73 -8.28
N CYS A 127 -7.86 5.76 -8.02
CA CYS A 127 -7.32 5.75 -6.66
C CYS A 127 -7.80 6.95 -5.85
N PHE A 128 -7.74 8.16 -6.43
CA PHE A 128 -8.18 9.39 -5.77
C PHE A 128 -9.66 9.33 -5.41
N GLN A 129 -10.52 8.89 -6.33
CA GLN A 129 -11.96 8.73 -6.10
C GLN A 129 -12.26 7.69 -5.02
N ALA A 130 -11.54 6.57 -5.02
CA ALA A 130 -11.73 5.52 -4.01
C ALA A 130 -11.33 6.01 -2.61
N LEU A 131 -10.19 6.72 -2.51
CA LEU A 131 -9.75 7.33 -1.26
C LEU A 131 -10.70 8.42 -0.79
N GLU A 132 -11.18 9.29 -1.68
CA GLU A 132 -12.12 10.35 -1.30
C GLU A 132 -13.42 9.76 -0.72
N LYS A 133 -13.94 8.67 -1.30
CA LYS A 133 -15.11 7.95 -0.76
C LYS A 133 -14.82 7.32 0.61
N LEU A 134 -13.64 6.73 0.79
CA LEU A 134 -13.20 6.19 2.09
C LEU A 134 -13.14 7.30 3.15
N LEU A 135 -12.52 8.44 2.82
CA LEU A 135 -12.31 9.55 3.75
C LEU A 135 -13.62 10.24 4.15
N LYS A 136 -14.57 10.37 3.22
CA LYS A 136 -15.91 10.93 3.51
C LYS A 136 -16.69 10.12 4.57
N ARG A 137 -16.43 8.82 4.67
CA ARG A 137 -17.09 7.90 5.61
C ARG A 137 -16.29 7.67 6.89
N SER A 138 -14.97 7.79 6.83
CA SER A 138 -14.10 7.49 7.97
C SER A 138 -14.14 8.60 9.02
N HIS A 139 -14.20 8.21 10.29
CA HIS A 139 -14.03 9.11 11.43
C HIS A 139 -12.58 9.16 11.95
N SER A 140 -11.71 8.27 11.47
CA SER A 140 -10.30 8.24 11.88
C SER A 140 -9.55 9.41 11.24
N LYS A 141 -8.87 10.20 12.08
CA LYS A 141 -8.00 11.30 11.67
C LYS A 141 -6.51 10.91 11.62
N ASN A 142 -6.16 9.73 12.15
CA ASN A 142 -4.78 9.23 12.18
C ASN A 142 -4.54 8.39 10.92
N LEU A 143 -4.19 9.09 9.84
CA LEU A 143 -4.03 8.50 8.53
C LEU A 143 -2.78 9.06 7.85
N LEU A 144 -2.05 8.17 7.18
CA LEU A 144 -1.01 8.49 6.22
C LEU A 144 -1.32 7.76 4.92
N VAL A 145 -1.44 8.50 3.82
CA VAL A 145 -1.61 7.92 2.48
C VAL A 145 -0.31 8.08 1.71
N VAL A 146 0.18 7.01 1.13
CA VAL A 146 1.43 7.02 0.35
C VAL A 146 1.20 6.41 -1.01
N PHE A 147 1.55 7.16 -2.06
CA PHE A 147 1.56 6.70 -3.43
C PHE A 147 2.99 6.41 -3.89
N GLU A 148 3.22 5.20 -4.41
CA GLU A 148 4.31 4.90 -5.34
C GLU A 148 3.78 5.12 -6.75
N HIS A 149 4.33 6.09 -7.48
CA HIS A 149 3.83 6.45 -8.81
C HIS A 149 4.97 6.75 -9.79
N GLU A 150 4.65 6.80 -11.08
CA GLU A 150 5.60 7.26 -12.09
C GLU A 150 6.01 8.71 -11.81
N SER A 151 7.31 9.00 -11.83
CA SER A 151 7.86 10.34 -11.57
C SER A 151 7.39 11.41 -12.56
N VAL A 152 6.85 11.00 -13.70
CA VAL A 152 6.27 11.89 -14.73
C VAL A 152 4.82 12.24 -14.45
N HIS A 153 4.14 11.48 -13.59
CA HIS A 153 2.77 11.77 -13.17
C HIS A 153 2.79 12.84 -12.07
N GLU A 154 2.05 13.93 -12.29
CA GLU A 154 1.89 15.00 -11.32
C GLU A 154 0.75 14.69 -10.35
N MET A 155 1.11 14.44 -9.09
CA MET A 155 0.12 14.22 -8.03
C MET A 155 -0.60 15.53 -7.67
N PRO A 156 -1.89 15.50 -7.34
CA PRO A 156 -2.61 16.69 -6.90
C PRO A 156 -2.02 17.21 -5.58
N LYS A 157 -1.95 18.55 -5.42
CA LYS A 157 -1.42 19.19 -4.20
C LYS A 157 -2.17 18.78 -2.92
N SER A 158 -3.44 18.43 -3.08
CA SER A 158 -4.32 17.96 -2.02
C SER A 158 -5.18 16.80 -2.51
N LEU A 159 -5.42 15.83 -1.63
CA LEU A 159 -6.32 14.72 -1.85
C LEU A 159 -7.39 14.73 -0.75
N ALA A 160 -8.63 15.04 -1.12
CA ALA A 160 -9.69 15.37 -0.16
C ALA A 160 -9.24 16.45 0.82
N THR A 161 -9.13 16.15 2.11
CA THR A 161 -8.64 17.06 3.15
C THR A 161 -7.15 16.91 3.45
N LEU A 162 -6.44 15.99 2.78
CA LEU A 162 -5.03 15.70 3.01
C LEU A 162 -4.15 16.56 2.10
N ALA A 163 -3.02 17.03 2.62
CA ALA A 163 -2.03 17.76 1.84
C ALA A 163 -0.77 16.92 1.62
N ILE A 164 -0.02 17.19 0.55
CA ILE A 164 1.32 16.60 0.39
C ILE A 164 2.22 17.09 1.53
N ILE A 165 2.75 16.16 2.32
CA ILE A 165 3.73 16.46 3.38
C ILE A 165 5.16 16.11 2.98
N LYS A 166 5.34 15.21 2.01
CA LYS A 166 6.65 14.77 1.55
C LYS A 166 6.59 14.17 0.15
N GLN A 167 7.65 14.38 -0.63
CA GLN A 167 7.89 13.65 -1.88
C GLN A 167 9.35 13.18 -1.93
N LYS A 168 9.58 11.98 -2.47
CA LYS A 168 10.94 11.46 -2.69
C LYS A 168 11.02 10.70 -4.00
N LYS A 169 11.92 11.14 -4.88
CA LYS A 169 12.12 10.59 -6.23
C LYS A 169 13.24 9.54 -6.28
N PHE A 170 13.00 8.48 -7.04
CA PHE A 170 13.89 7.34 -7.32
C PHE A 170 13.88 7.06 -8.82
N GLY A 171 14.56 7.90 -9.60
CA GLY A 171 14.55 7.80 -11.06
C GLY A 171 13.13 7.94 -11.62
N LYS A 172 12.58 6.85 -12.15
CA LYS A 172 11.22 6.80 -12.75
C LYS A 172 10.09 6.61 -11.73
N THR A 173 10.40 6.38 -10.46
CA THR A 173 9.41 6.22 -9.39
C THR A 173 9.48 7.39 -8.42
N THR A 174 8.35 7.85 -7.91
CA THR A 174 8.26 8.82 -6.81
C THR A 174 7.35 8.30 -5.72
N LEU A 175 7.77 8.47 -4.46
CA LEU A 175 6.91 8.30 -3.29
C LEU A 175 6.33 9.67 -2.90
N THR A 176 5.01 9.79 -2.88
CA THR A 176 4.30 10.99 -2.41
C THR A 176 3.46 10.65 -1.18
N TYR A 177 3.64 11.41 -0.10
CA TYR A 177 3.02 11.20 1.21
C TYR A 177 1.99 12.30 1.47
N PHE A 178 0.79 11.91 1.88
CA PHE A 178 -0.33 12.79 2.21
C PHE A 178 -0.79 12.58 3.65
N GLN A 179 -1.06 13.69 4.35
CA GLN A 179 -1.60 13.71 5.72
C GLN A 179 -2.43 14.97 5.96
#